data_AF-A0ABD4DUK8-F1
#
_entry.id   AF-A0ABD4DUK8-F1
#
_cell.length_a   1.000
_cell.length_b   1.000
_cell.length_c   1.000
_cell.angle_alpha   90.00
_cell.angle_beta   90.00
_cell.angle_gamma   90.00
#
_symmetry.space_group_name_H-M   'P 1'
#
loop_
_entity.id
_entity.type
_entity.pdbx_description
1 polymer ?
#
loop_
_entity_poly.entity_id
_entity_poly.type
_entity_poly.pdbx_seq_one_letter_code
_entity_poly.pdbx_strand_id
1 'polypeptide(L)'
;MTDIRQYVLTHDFSYEIVVEIAHDVLTDERLCELVRFWGDGESRIEQHGALTAFLKLFAARFMTESVISTSPQDAFNEGRIDGFPAVDGSSGLRVVDYDEFSFKADDIDVLEI
;
A
#
# COMPACT_ATOMS: atom_id res chain seq x y z
N MET A 1 -20.68 -5.27 13.64
CA MET A 1 -20.28 -3.91 13.22
C MET A 1 -18.82 -4.01 12.85
N THR A 2 -18.50 -3.82 11.58
CA THR A 2 -17.14 -3.87 11.06
C THR A 2 -16.39 -2.64 11.59
N ASP A 3 -15.27 -2.83 12.29
CA ASP A 3 -14.45 -1.72 12.82
C ASP A 3 -13.56 -1.21 11.70
N ILE A 4 -14.14 -0.40 10.82
CA ILE A 4 -13.45 0.16 9.65
C ILE A 4 -12.80 1.48 10.05
N ARG A 5 -11.50 1.59 9.82
CA ARG A 5 -10.73 2.82 10.03
C ARG A 5 -10.01 3.23 8.75
N GLN A 6 -9.99 4.52 8.49
CA GLN A 6 -9.37 5.10 7.31
C GLN A 6 -7.98 5.66 7.66
N TYR A 7 -7.03 5.46 6.76
CA TYR A 7 -5.65 5.91 6.89
C TYR A 7 -5.21 6.63 5.62
N VAL A 8 -4.44 7.69 5.80
CA VAL A 8 -3.80 8.44 4.72
C VAL A 8 -2.32 8.13 4.76
N LEU A 9 -1.78 7.62 3.65
CA LEU A 9 -0.39 7.21 3.50
C LEU A 9 0.29 8.17 2.52
N THR A 10 1.22 8.98 3.01
CA THR A 10 1.89 10.02 2.21
C THR A 10 3.37 9.73 2.02
N HIS A 11 3.89 9.94 0.81
CA HIS A 11 5.33 9.96 0.52
C HIS A 11 5.76 11.36 0.06
N ASP A 12 6.76 11.95 0.72
CA ASP A 12 7.35 13.28 0.44
C ASP A 12 6.35 14.41 0.13
N PHE A 13 5.17 14.37 0.76
CA PHE A 13 4.06 15.32 0.60
C PHE A 13 3.51 15.47 -0.83
N SER A 14 3.88 14.57 -1.74
CA SER A 14 3.52 14.64 -3.17
C SER A 14 2.68 13.47 -3.64
N TYR A 15 2.69 12.37 -2.90
CA TYR A 15 1.96 11.16 -3.27
C TYR A 15 1.14 10.65 -2.09
N GLU A 16 -0.17 10.59 -2.25
CA GLU A 16 -1.13 10.14 -1.25
C GLU A 16 -1.84 8.86 -1.67
N ILE A 17 -2.05 7.95 -0.70
CA ILE A 17 -2.93 6.79 -0.83
C ILE A 17 -3.88 6.80 0.36
N VAL A 18 -5.18 6.72 0.09
CA VAL A 18 -6.22 6.61 1.11
C VAL A 18 -6.71 5.17 1.17
N VAL A 19 -6.58 4.54 2.34
CA VAL A 19 -7.01 3.16 2.58
C VAL A 19 -8.00 3.03 3.73
N GLU A 20 -8.92 2.09 3.59
CA GLU A 20 -9.80 1.60 4.65
C GLU A 20 -9.32 0.23 5.11
N ILE A 21 -9.21 0.05 6.43
CA ILE A 21 -8.87 -1.22 7.08
C ILE A 21 -10.03 -1.63 7.98
N ALA A 22 -10.60 -2.81 7.73
CA ALA A 22 -11.53 -3.49 8.61
C ALA A 22 -10.75 -4.29 9.66
N HIS A 23 -10.64 -3.77 10.88
CA HIS A 23 -9.84 -4.35 11.98
C HIS A 23 -10.43 -5.66 12.53
N ASP A 24 -11.70 -5.95 12.21
CA ASP A 24 -12.34 -7.24 12.50
C ASP A 24 -11.95 -8.35 11.51
N VAL A 25 -11.43 -7.98 10.33
CA VAL A 25 -10.98 -8.93 9.30
C VAL A 25 -9.45 -8.98 9.25
N LEU A 26 -8.79 -7.82 9.16
CA LEU A 26 -7.34 -7.66 9.26
C LEU A 26 -6.94 -7.52 10.73
N THR A 27 -6.91 -8.65 11.42
CA THR A 27 -6.44 -8.73 12.80
C THR A 27 -4.93 -8.50 12.88
N ASP A 28 -4.44 -8.15 14.08
CA ASP A 28 -3.00 -8.01 14.35
C ASP A 28 -2.20 -9.27 13.98
N GLU A 29 -2.75 -10.46 14.24
CA GLU A 29 -2.13 -11.74 13.87
C GLU A 29 -1.97 -11.85 12.35
N ARG A 30 -3.01 -11.51 11.59
CA ARG A 30 -2.98 -11.55 10.13
C ARG A 30 -2.01 -10.51 9.56
N LEU A 31 -1.98 -9.31 10.14
CA LEU A 31 -1.02 -8.27 9.78
C LEU A 31 0.42 -8.72 10.05
N CYS A 32 0.68 -9.39 11.17
CA CYS A 32 1.99 -9.97 11.46
C CYS A 32 2.41 -11.01 10.42
N GLU A 33 1.50 -11.92 10.02
CA GLU A 33 1.77 -12.90 8.96
C GLU A 33 2.14 -12.23 7.63
N LEU A 34 1.37 -11.21 7.22
CA LEU A 34 1.60 -10.48 5.98
C LEU A 34 2.94 -9.73 6.00
N VAL A 35 3.30 -9.15 7.15
CA VAL A 35 4.59 -8.44 7.29
C VAL A 35 5.75 -9.44 7.33
N ARG A 36 5.61 -10.56 8.05
CA ARG A 36 6.62 -11.65 8.14
C ARG A 36 6.91 -12.36 6.83
N PHE A 37 6.00 -12.28 5.86
CA PHE A 37 6.23 -12.78 4.51
C PHE A 37 7.50 -12.14 3.89
N TRP A 38 7.81 -10.91 4.27
CA TRP A 38 8.98 -10.17 3.80
C TRP A 38 10.19 -10.41 4.71
N GLY A 39 11.39 -10.47 4.12
CA GLY A 39 12.61 -10.92 4.83
C GLY A 39 13.03 -10.07 6.03
N ASP A 40 12.56 -8.83 6.12
CA ASP A 40 12.75 -7.89 7.23
C ASP A 40 11.46 -7.66 8.04
N GLY A 41 10.49 -8.55 7.92
CA GLY A 41 9.18 -8.40 8.55
C GLY A 41 9.23 -8.30 10.08
N GLU A 42 10.02 -9.16 10.73
CA GLU A 42 10.03 -9.23 12.19
C GLU A 42 10.61 -7.99 12.86
N SER A 43 11.69 -7.45 12.30
CA SER A 43 12.28 -6.20 12.78
C SER A 43 11.33 -5.01 12.57
N ARG A 44 10.56 -4.99 11.46
CA ARG A 44 9.56 -3.95 11.20
C ARG A 44 8.40 -4.01 12.21
N ILE A 45 7.93 -5.21 12.54
CA ILE A 45 6.87 -5.39 13.55
C ILE A 45 7.36 -4.88 14.91
N GLU A 46 8.57 -5.26 15.32
CA GLU A 46 9.15 -4.79 16.59
C GLU A 46 9.33 -3.26 16.64
N GLN A 47 9.71 -2.65 15.52
CA GLN A 47 10.00 -1.22 15.46
C GLN A 47 8.75 -0.33 15.36
N HIS A 48 7.69 -0.80 14.70
CA HIS A 48 6.56 0.04 14.29
C HIS A 48 5.18 -0.51 14.69
N GLY A 49 5.09 -1.77 15.13
CA GLY A 49 3.84 -2.50 15.28
C GLY A 49 3.34 -3.06 13.94
N ALA A 50 2.51 -4.11 14.02
CA ALA A 50 2.05 -4.87 12.86
C ALA A 50 1.33 -4.01 11.81
N LEU A 51 0.36 -3.20 12.24
CA LEU A 51 -0.41 -2.33 11.35
C LEU A 51 0.48 -1.32 10.62
N THR A 52 1.31 -0.57 11.34
CA THR A 52 2.17 0.46 10.74
C THR A 52 3.19 -0.17 9.81
N ALA A 53 3.78 -1.30 10.20
CA ALA A 53 4.73 -2.03 9.36
C ALA A 53 4.07 -2.50 8.06
N PHE A 54 2.86 -3.06 8.14
CA PHE A 54 2.06 -3.46 6.99
C PHE A 54 1.74 -2.29 6.08
N LEU A 55 1.18 -1.20 6.61
CA LEU A 55 0.79 -0.03 5.82
C LEU A 55 1.97 0.60 5.09
N LYS A 56 3.16 0.65 5.71
CA LYS A 56 4.38 1.14 5.06
C LYS A 56 4.85 0.22 3.92
N LEU A 57 4.84 -1.10 4.14
CA LEU A 57 5.18 -2.09 3.10
C LEU A 57 4.19 -2.03 1.94
N PHE A 58 2.90 -1.98 2.26
CA PHE A 58 1.81 -1.84 1.31
C PHE A 58 1.95 -0.57 0.48
N ALA A 59 2.14 0.60 1.12
CA ALA A 59 2.30 1.86 0.42
C ALA A 59 3.47 1.82 -0.57
N ALA A 60 4.63 1.35 -0.13
CA ALA A 60 5.81 1.25 -1.00
C ALA A 60 5.54 0.34 -2.23
N ARG A 61 4.87 -0.80 -2.02
CA ARG A 61 4.54 -1.71 -3.12
C ARG A 61 3.47 -1.12 -4.05
N PHE A 62 2.43 -0.51 -3.50
CA PHE A 62 1.35 0.10 -4.27
C PHE A 62 1.85 1.29 -5.11
N MET A 63 2.70 2.14 -4.53
CA MET A 63 3.39 3.23 -5.24
C MET A 63 4.30 2.71 -6.37
N THR A 64 4.95 1.56 -6.17
CA THR A 64 5.76 0.96 -7.25
C THR A 64 4.85 0.48 -8.38
N GLU A 65 3.73 -0.18 -8.04
CA GLU A 65 2.76 -0.67 -9.02
C GLU A 65 2.06 0.45 -9.78
N SER A 66 1.80 1.61 -9.16
CA SER A 66 1.19 2.75 -9.84
C SER A 66 2.10 3.38 -10.90
N VAL A 67 3.42 3.13 -10.84
CA VAL A 67 4.38 3.58 -11.85
C VAL A 67 4.48 2.59 -13.03
N ILE A 68 4.31 1.28 -12.77
CA ILE A 68 4.58 0.23 -13.78
C ILE A 68 3.32 -0.39 -14.38
N SER A 69 2.17 -0.26 -13.73
CA SER A 69 0.88 -0.79 -14.16
C SER A 69 -0.07 0.33 -14.55
N THR A 70 -0.96 0.05 -15.51
CA THR A 70 -2.07 0.94 -15.86
C THR A 70 -3.13 1.03 -14.75
N SER A 71 -3.23 -0.01 -13.93
CA SER A 71 -4.15 -0.08 -12.78
C SER A 71 -3.45 -0.84 -11.65
N PRO A 72 -2.95 -0.17 -10.61
CA PRO A 72 -2.36 -0.85 -9.46
C PRO A 72 -3.41 -1.68 -8.73
N GLN A 73 -4.65 -1.19 -8.59
CA GLN A 73 -5.71 -1.93 -7.90
C GLN A 73 -6.01 -3.29 -8.54
N ASP A 74 -6.06 -3.37 -9.88
CA ASP A 74 -6.30 -4.64 -10.57
C ASP A 74 -5.17 -5.64 -10.35
N ALA A 75 -3.92 -5.17 -10.30
CA ALA A 75 -2.77 -6.03 -10.03
C ALA A 75 -2.86 -6.71 -8.65
N PHE A 76 -3.29 -5.96 -7.62
CA PHE A 76 -3.51 -6.51 -6.29
C PHE A 76 -4.75 -7.43 -6.24
N ASN A 77 -5.87 -7.01 -6.85
CA ASN A 77 -7.13 -7.76 -6.81
C ASN A 77 -7.05 -9.10 -7.58
N GLU A 78 -6.26 -9.16 -8.64
CA GLU A 78 -6.00 -10.40 -9.38
C GLU A 78 -4.92 -11.28 -8.74
N GLY A 79 -4.34 -10.87 -7.61
CA GLY A 79 -3.30 -11.62 -6.91
C GLY A 79 -1.96 -11.68 -7.64
N ARG A 80 -1.67 -10.70 -8.51
CA ARG A 80 -0.37 -10.60 -9.20
C ARG A 80 0.73 -10.08 -8.29
N ILE A 81 0.36 -9.48 -7.15
CA ILE A 81 1.27 -8.93 -6.16
C ILE A 81 1.34 -9.88 -4.96
N ASP A 82 2.38 -10.70 -4.91
CA ASP A 82 2.61 -11.64 -3.80
C ASP A 82 2.75 -10.92 -2.46
N GLY A 83 2.30 -11.58 -1.39
CA GLY A 83 2.44 -11.09 -0.02
C GLY A 83 1.43 -10.03 0.41
N PHE A 84 0.48 -9.66 -0.46
CA PHE A 84 -0.57 -8.70 -0.14
C PHE A 84 -1.97 -9.24 -0.47
N PRO A 85 -3.00 -8.89 0.32
CA PRO A 85 -4.38 -9.22 0.02
C PRO A 85 -4.95 -8.31 -1.09
N ALA A 86 -6.13 -8.67 -1.59
CA ALA A 86 -6.92 -7.81 -2.48
C ALA A 86 -7.26 -6.48 -1.80
N VAL A 87 -7.38 -5.42 -2.60
CA VAL A 87 -7.60 -4.03 -2.19
C VAL A 87 -9.01 -3.53 -2.52
N ASP A 88 -9.94 -4.44 -2.78
CA ASP A 88 -11.35 -4.20 -3.07
C ASP A 88 -12.24 -4.18 -1.81
N GLY A 89 -11.66 -4.42 -0.63
CA GLY A 89 -12.35 -4.54 0.65
C GLY A 89 -12.75 -5.96 1.05
N SER A 90 -12.69 -6.94 0.15
CA SER A 90 -13.07 -8.34 0.43
C SER A 90 -12.20 -8.99 1.51
N SER A 91 -10.94 -8.55 1.60
CA SER A 91 -9.94 -9.07 2.54
C SER A 91 -9.72 -8.14 3.74
N GLY A 92 -10.61 -7.15 3.93
CA GLY A 92 -10.49 -6.15 4.99
C GLY A 92 -9.55 -4.98 4.66
N LEU A 93 -8.90 -4.95 3.50
CA LEU A 93 -8.15 -3.82 2.97
C LEU A 93 -8.88 -3.28 1.75
N ARG A 94 -9.12 -1.97 1.71
CA ARG A 94 -9.66 -1.27 0.54
C ARG A 94 -8.85 -0.03 0.23
N VAL A 95 -8.46 0.17 -1.02
CA VAL A 95 -7.94 1.46 -1.49
C VAL A 95 -9.13 2.30 -1.94
N VAL A 96 -9.32 3.44 -1.29
CA VAL A 96 -10.42 4.37 -1.56
C VAL A 96 -10.03 5.38 -2.63
N ASP A 97 -8.82 5.91 -2.53
CA ASP A 97 -8.29 6.95 -3.42
C ASP A 97 -6.77 6.86 -3.45
N TYR A 98 -6.15 7.33 -4.53
CA TYR A 98 -4.70 7.45 -4.65
C TYR A 98 -4.31 8.44 -5.75
N ASP A 99 -3.18 9.11 -5.57
CA ASP A 99 -2.62 9.97 -6.60
C ASP A 99 -2.11 9.12 -7.77
N GLU A 100 -2.50 9.42 -9.00
CA GLU A 100 -1.91 8.74 -10.16
C GLU A 100 -0.52 9.31 -10.45
N PHE A 101 0.48 8.43 -10.51
CA PHE A 101 1.81 8.84 -10.90
C PHE A 101 1.84 9.14 -12.40
N SER A 102 2.20 10.37 -12.79
CA SER A 102 2.31 10.74 -14.21
C SER A 102 3.55 11.61 -14.45
N PHE A 103 4.27 11.31 -15.53
CA PHE A 103 5.33 12.17 -16.05
C PHE A 103 4.74 13.06 -17.14
N LYS A 104 4.73 14.39 -16.94
CA LYS A 104 4.39 15.34 -18.00
C LYS A 104 5.67 15.75 -18.71
N ALA A 105 5.62 15.74 -20.04
CA ALA A 105 6.78 16.13 -20.86
C ALA A 105 7.23 17.57 -20.57
N ASP A 106 6.28 18.46 -20.25
CA ASP A 106 6.56 19.86 -19.94
C ASP A 106 7.30 20.06 -18.60
N ASP A 107 7.27 19.06 -17.71
CA ASP A 107 7.96 19.07 -16.41
C ASP A 107 9.39 18.50 -16.51
N ILE A 108 9.87 18.14 -17.71
CA ILE A 108 11.20 17.57 -17.94
C ILE A 108 12.21 18.68 -18.26
N ASP A 109 13.11 18.96 -17.32
CA ASP A 109 14.24 19.84 -17.54
C ASP A 109 15.31 19.19 -18.41
N VAL A 110 15.76 19.90 -19.46
CA VAL A 110 16.83 19.46 -20.36
C VAL A 110 18.05 20.37 -20.19
N LEU A 111 19.16 19.80 -19.75
CA LEU A 111 20.42 20.50 -19.50
C LEU A 111 21.55 19.92 -20.38
N GLU A 112 22.36 20.79 -20.96
CA GLU A 112 23.61 20.42 -21.65
C GLU A 112 24.74 20.24 -20.63
N ILE A 113 25.58 19.22 -20.79
CA ILE A 113 26.70 18.85 -19.89
C ILE A 113 28.06 19.15 -20.52
#